data_AF-A0AAN5AN96-F1
#
_entry.id   AF-A0AAN5AN96-F1
#
_cell.length_a   1.000
_cell.length_b   1.000
_cell.length_c   1.000
_cell.angle_alpha   90.00
_cell.angle_beta   90.00
_cell.angle_gamma   90.00
#
_symmetry.space_group_name_H-M   'P 1'
#
loop_
_entity.id
_entity.type
_entity.pdbx_description
1 polymer ?
#
loop_
_entity_poly.entity_id
_entity_poly.type
_entity_poly.pdbx_seq_one_letter_code
_entity_poly.pdbx_strand_id
1 'polypeptide(L)'
;MEEGEKVEDTAIRETLEETGYSIKFKDKIEQSPYGNTNFSLVYSEIDTSQNNLNFDNPETIGFLWIKNPKIIPLQNWRFPEQREWIIELFDKYSTRYLIEIKEWKKSKTLSFNELMEKEEGVDDTLLALSKK
;
A
#
# COMPACT_ATOMS: atom_id res chain seq x y z
N MET A 1 8.38 6.62 -19.18
CA MET A 1 7.72 7.90 -18.87
C MET A 1 7.55 8.65 -20.17
N GLU A 2 6.29 8.92 -20.50
CA GLU A 2 5.97 9.66 -21.71
C GLU A 2 6.28 11.16 -21.52
N GLU A 3 6.44 11.89 -22.62
CA GLU A 3 6.80 13.30 -22.57
C GLU A 3 5.71 14.13 -21.85
N GLY A 4 6.08 14.79 -20.75
CA GLY A 4 5.17 15.60 -19.93
C GLY A 4 4.37 14.83 -18.89
N GLU A 5 4.50 13.50 -18.82
CA GLU A 5 3.83 12.66 -17.83
C GLU A 5 4.49 12.80 -16.45
N LYS A 6 3.68 12.83 -15.38
CA LYS A 6 4.23 12.78 -14.02
C LYS A 6 4.60 11.35 -13.64
N VAL A 7 5.49 11.21 -12.66
CA VAL A 7 5.97 9.89 -12.21
C VAL A 7 4.83 9.06 -11.63
N GLU A 8 3.91 9.67 -10.88
CA GLU A 8 2.74 9.00 -10.33
C GLU A 8 1.77 8.51 -11.41
N ASP A 9 1.54 9.32 -12.46
CA ASP A 9 0.65 8.98 -13.57
C ASP A 9 1.25 7.83 -14.39
N THR A 10 2.57 7.88 -14.61
CA THR A 10 3.34 6.80 -15.23
C THR A 10 3.17 5.51 -14.44
N ALA A 11 3.36 5.54 -13.12
CA ALA A 11 3.24 4.35 -12.28
C ALA A 11 1.84 3.75 -12.32
N ILE A 12 0.79 4.58 -12.33
CA ILE A 12 -0.60 4.12 -12.46
C ILE A 12 -0.83 3.44 -13.81
N ARG A 13 -0.39 4.06 -14.91
CA ARG A 13 -0.56 3.53 -16.28
C ARG A 13 0.21 2.22 -16.47
N GLU A 14 1.51 2.21 -16.17
CA GLU A 14 2.37 1.02 -16.36
C GLU A 14 1.87 -0.16 -15.50
N THR A 15 1.44 0.09 -14.25
CA THR A 15 0.89 -0.98 -13.40
C THR A 15 -0.40 -1.56 -13.98
N LEU A 16 -1.29 -0.71 -14.50
CA LEU A 16 -2.53 -1.16 -15.14
C LEU A 16 -2.26 -1.94 -16.43
N GLU A 17 -1.32 -1.47 -17.25
CA GLU A 17 -0.95 -2.11 -18.51
C GLU A 17 -0.29 -3.48 -18.28
N GLU A 18 0.62 -3.61 -17.32
CA GLU A 18 1.32 -4.89 -17.04
C GLU A 18 0.49 -5.87 -16.21
N THR A 19 -0.24 -5.37 -15.20
CA THR A 19 -0.88 -6.23 -14.19
C THR A 19 -2.39 -6.21 -14.22
N GLY A 20 -3.02 -5.34 -15.01
CA GLY A 20 -4.47 -5.16 -15.00
C GLY A 20 -5.04 -4.54 -13.71
N TYR A 21 -4.20 -4.24 -12.71
CA TYR A 21 -4.63 -3.57 -11.47
C TYR A 21 -4.42 -2.07 -11.57
N SER A 22 -5.45 -1.31 -11.21
CA SER A 22 -5.27 0.10 -10.87
C SER A 22 -4.73 0.24 -9.46
N ILE A 23 -3.91 1.27 -9.29
CA ILE A 23 -3.33 1.67 -8.02
C ILE A 23 -3.70 3.13 -7.72
N LYS A 24 -3.76 3.46 -6.44
CA LYS A 24 -3.87 4.84 -5.96
C LYS A 24 -2.54 5.24 -5.35
N PHE A 25 -1.97 6.31 -5.88
CA PHE A 25 -0.80 6.94 -5.26
C PHE A 25 -1.11 7.34 -3.83
N LYS A 26 -0.22 6.99 -2.89
CA LYS A 26 -0.39 7.36 -1.49
C LYS A 26 0.26 8.70 -1.19
N ASP A 27 1.58 8.72 -1.11
CA ASP A 27 2.26 9.92 -0.61
C ASP A 27 3.71 10.07 -1.08
N LYS A 28 4.35 9.03 -1.65
CA LYS A 28 5.81 9.01 -1.79
C LYS A 28 6.33 8.42 -3.08
N ILE A 29 7.35 9.12 -3.58
CA ILE A 29 8.19 8.73 -4.69
C ILE A 29 9.62 8.73 -4.16
N GLU A 30 10.27 7.58 -4.20
CA GLU A 30 11.69 7.44 -3.87
C GLU A 30 12.47 7.36 -5.17
N GLN A 31 13.59 8.08 -5.26
CA GLN A 31 14.42 8.11 -6.47
C GLN A 31 15.81 7.64 -6.13
N SER A 32 16.37 6.78 -6.97
CA SER A 32 17.73 6.28 -6.79
C SER A 32 18.41 6.08 -8.15
N PRO A 33 19.65 6.57 -8.32
CA PRO A 33 20.44 6.30 -9.51
C PRO A 33 21.03 4.89 -9.44
N TYR A 34 20.91 4.13 -10.54
CA TYR A 34 21.62 2.87 -10.73
C TYR A 34 22.28 2.85 -12.11
N GLY A 35 23.62 2.88 -12.10
CA GLY A 35 24.42 3.07 -13.32
C GLY A 35 24.08 4.41 -14.00
N ASN A 36 23.66 4.33 -15.27
CA ASN A 36 23.25 5.51 -16.04
C ASN A 36 21.72 5.73 -16.05
N THR A 37 20.97 5.00 -15.22
CA THR A 37 19.50 5.06 -15.17
C THR A 37 19.04 5.58 -13.82
N ASN A 38 18.13 6.57 -13.82
CA ASN A 38 17.46 7.03 -12.61
C ASN A 38 16.14 6.28 -12.46
N PHE A 39 16.00 5.56 -11.37
CA PHE A 39 14.77 4.83 -11.06
C PHE A 39 13.92 5.64 -10.10
N SER A 40 12.59 5.54 -10.28
CA SER A 40 11.60 6.06 -9.35
C SER A 40 10.75 4.90 -8.86
N LEU A 41 10.55 4.80 -7.54
CA LEU A 41 9.67 3.83 -6.91
C LEU A 41 8.53 4.58 -6.21
N VAL A 42 7.30 4.15 -6.49
CA VAL A 42 6.08 4.81 -6.03
C VAL A 42 5.40 3.95 -4.98
N TYR A 43 5.11 4.53 -3.81
CA TYR A 43 4.28 3.87 -2.80
C TYR A 43 2.79 4.09 -3.11
N SER A 44 2.09 3.00 -3.33
CA SER A 44 0.70 2.99 -3.77
C SER A 44 -0.11 1.90 -3.07
N GLU A 45 -1.44 2.00 -3.16
CA GLU A 45 -2.36 0.95 -2.78
C GLU A 45 -3.13 0.44 -3.99
N ILE A 46 -3.52 -0.84 -3.98
CA ILE A 46 -4.40 -1.39 -5.02
C ILE A 46 -5.78 -0.75 -4.86
N ASP A 47 -6.39 -0.33 -5.97
CA ASP A 47 -7.80 0.00 -6.00
C ASP A 47 -8.66 -1.28 -6.08
N THR A 48 -9.11 -1.76 -4.93
CA THR A 48 -9.92 -2.97 -4.81
C THR A 48 -11.36 -2.82 -5.33
N SER A 49 -11.76 -1.64 -5.78
CA SER A 49 -13.08 -1.43 -6.39
C SER A 49 -13.18 -1.95 -7.83
N GLN A 50 -12.07 -2.34 -8.45
CA GLN A 50 -12.05 -2.89 -9.80
C GLN A 50 -12.43 -4.37 -9.82
N ASN A 51 -13.45 -4.72 -10.62
CA ASN A 51 -13.97 -6.08 -10.74
C ASN A 51 -13.47 -6.85 -11.97
N ASN A 52 -12.81 -6.20 -12.94
CA ASN A 52 -12.40 -6.82 -14.19
C ASN A 52 -10.89 -6.65 -14.40
N LEU A 53 -10.16 -7.75 -14.31
CA LEU A 53 -8.76 -7.83 -14.68
C LEU A 53 -8.68 -8.24 -16.14
N ASN A 54 -8.22 -7.34 -17.01
CA ASN A 54 -7.94 -7.68 -18.40
C ASN A 54 -6.44 -7.95 -18.52
N PHE A 55 -6.06 -9.22 -18.48
CA PHE A 55 -4.68 -9.67 -18.68
C PHE A 55 -4.48 -9.99 -20.16
N ASP A 56 -4.21 -8.96 -20.95
CA ASP A 56 -3.79 -9.15 -22.34
C ASP A 56 -2.62 -8.23 -22.66
N ASN A 57 -1.54 -8.37 -21.89
CA ASN A 57 -0.27 -7.72 -22.17
C ASN A 57 0.78 -8.77 -22.55
N PRO A 58 1.37 -8.71 -23.77
CA PRO A 58 2.39 -9.65 -24.22
C PRO A 58 3.71 -9.57 -23.43
N GLU A 59 3.94 -8.52 -22.65
CA GLU A 59 5.18 -8.27 -21.91
C GLU A 59 5.19 -8.92 -20.51
N THR A 60 4.02 -9.36 -20.01
CA THR A 60 3.89 -9.94 -18.66
C THR A 60 3.51 -11.42 -18.70
N ILE A 61 4.44 -12.29 -18.31
CA ILE A 61 4.19 -13.74 -18.17
C ILE A 61 3.29 -14.03 -16.95
N GLY A 62 3.40 -13.20 -15.91
CA GLY A 62 2.60 -13.27 -14.69
C GLY A 62 3.14 -12.34 -13.60
N PHE A 63 2.34 -12.15 -12.55
CA PHE A 63 2.68 -11.34 -11.39
C PHE A 63 2.34 -12.11 -10.10
N LEU A 64 2.96 -11.72 -8.98
CA LEU A 64 2.77 -12.37 -7.70
C LEU A 64 2.63 -11.35 -6.57
N TRP A 65 1.61 -11.54 -5.74
CA TRP A 65 1.49 -10.82 -4.48
C TRP A 65 2.44 -11.42 -3.43
N ILE A 66 3.42 -10.62 -3.00
CA ILE A 66 4.41 -11.03 -2.01
C ILE A 66 4.14 -10.32 -0.68
N LYS A 67 4.02 -11.09 0.40
CA LYS A 67 3.87 -10.55 1.77
C LYS A 67 5.20 -10.24 2.46
N ASN A 68 6.27 -10.93 2.05
CA ASN A 68 7.60 -10.76 2.62
C ASN A 68 8.59 -10.45 1.49
N PRO A 69 9.07 -9.21 1.31
CA PRO A 69 9.92 -8.86 0.18
C PRO A 69 11.25 -9.65 0.17
N LYS A 70 11.67 -10.24 1.29
CA LYS A 70 12.91 -11.04 1.37
C LYS A 70 12.87 -12.31 0.52
N ILE A 71 11.67 -12.78 0.13
CA ILE A 71 11.52 -13.96 -0.74
C ILE A 71 11.55 -13.63 -2.24
N ILE A 72 11.70 -12.35 -2.61
CA ILE A 72 11.80 -11.93 -4.02
C ILE A 72 13.03 -12.63 -4.66
N PRO A 73 12.84 -13.46 -5.70
CA PRO A 73 13.92 -14.26 -6.28
C PRO A 73 14.82 -13.38 -7.16
N LEU A 74 16.14 -13.42 -6.95
CA LEU A 74 17.11 -12.63 -7.74
C LEU A 74 17.35 -13.15 -9.15
N GLN A 75 17.22 -14.46 -9.33
CA GLN A 75 17.78 -15.21 -10.48
C GLN A 75 17.22 -14.83 -11.86
N ASN A 76 16.19 -13.98 -11.93
CA ASN A 76 15.59 -13.49 -13.18
C ASN A 76 15.45 -11.95 -13.23
N TRP A 77 16.09 -11.21 -12.33
CA TRP A 77 16.01 -9.75 -12.33
C TRP A 77 16.92 -9.16 -13.38
N ARG A 78 16.36 -8.30 -14.24
CA ARG A 78 17.14 -7.49 -15.18
C ARG A 78 18.02 -6.47 -14.45
N PHE A 79 17.57 -5.97 -13.29
CA PHE A 79 18.29 -5.01 -12.45
C PHE A 79 18.30 -5.48 -10.98
N PRO A 80 19.20 -6.40 -10.60
CA PRO A 80 19.26 -6.99 -9.27
C PRO A 80 19.37 -5.98 -8.12
N GLU A 81 20.00 -4.84 -8.36
CA GLU A 81 20.22 -3.76 -7.39
C GLU A 81 18.91 -3.15 -6.88
N GLN A 82 17.83 -3.25 -7.67
CA GLN A 82 16.49 -2.80 -7.27
C GLN A 82 15.93 -3.63 -6.12
N ARG A 83 16.33 -4.91 -5.98
CA ARG A 83 15.76 -5.79 -4.96
C ARG A 83 16.03 -5.30 -3.55
N GLU A 84 17.30 -4.97 -3.25
CA GLU A 84 17.66 -4.51 -1.91
C GLU A 84 16.95 -3.21 -1.57
N TRP A 85 16.81 -2.33 -2.56
CA TRP A 85 16.08 -1.07 -2.40
C TRP A 85 14.58 -1.29 -2.16
N ILE A 86 13.95 -2.22 -2.88
CA ILE A 86 12.54 -2.60 -2.65
C ILE A 86 12.36 -3.17 -1.24
N ILE A 87 13.29 -4.02 -0.77
CA ILE A 87 13.24 -4.57 0.60
C ILE A 87 13.37 -3.46 1.64
N GLU A 88 14.34 -2.56 1.49
CA GLU A 88 14.56 -1.44 2.40
C GLU A 88 13.31 -0.54 2.47
N LEU A 89 12.75 -0.17 1.31
CA LEU A 89 11.57 0.67 1.25
C LEU A 89 10.33 -0.04 1.79
N PHE A 90 10.18 -1.34 1.53
CA PHE A 90 9.10 -2.12 2.12
C PHE A 90 9.19 -2.09 3.65
N ASP A 91 10.35 -2.38 4.25
CA ASP A 91 10.52 -2.36 5.70
C ASP A 91 10.26 -0.97 6.29
N LYS A 92 10.71 0.10 5.60
CA LYS A 92 10.46 1.50 5.95
C LYS A 92 8.96 1.84 5.97
N TYR A 93 8.22 1.44 4.93
CA TYR A 93 6.81 1.79 4.77
C TYR A 93 5.86 0.88 5.55
N SER A 94 6.16 -0.41 5.64
CA SER A 94 5.37 -1.36 6.45
C SER A 94 5.46 -1.03 7.93
N THR A 95 6.63 -0.65 8.43
CA THR A 95 6.82 -0.25 9.84
C THR A 95 5.99 0.99 10.15
N ARG A 96 6.01 1.99 9.26
CA ARG A 96 5.21 3.21 9.42
C ARG A 96 3.72 2.93 9.41
N TYR A 97 3.22 2.12 8.47
CA TYR A 97 1.81 1.71 8.44
C TYR A 97 1.37 1.04 9.75
N LEU A 98 2.22 0.18 10.32
CA LEU A 98 1.95 -0.45 11.61
C LEU A 98 1.94 0.55 12.77
N ILE A 99 2.77 1.60 12.73
CA ILE A 99 2.74 2.69 13.72
C ILE A 99 1.44 3.49 13.59
N GLU A 100 1.08 3.91 12.37
CA GLU A 100 -0.16 4.67 12.11
C GLU A 100 -1.40 3.90 12.57
N ILE A 101 -1.46 2.58 12.33
CA ILE A 101 -2.54 1.72 12.87
C ILE A 101 -2.52 1.70 14.40
N LYS A 102 -1.35 1.56 15.03
CA LYS A 102 -1.25 1.53 16.50
C LYS A 102 -1.69 2.86 17.11
N GLU A 103 -1.29 3.98 16.52
CA GLU A 103 -1.67 5.32 16.94
C GLU A 103 -3.17 5.57 16.74
N TRP A 104 -3.72 5.18 15.58
CA TRP A 104 -5.15 5.23 15.32
C TRP A 104 -5.96 4.36 16.31
N LYS A 105 -5.48 3.15 16.60
CA LYS A 105 -6.12 2.30 17.62
C LYS A 105 -6.04 2.96 19.00
N LYS A 106 -4.89 3.53 19.38
CA LYS A 106 -4.72 4.24 20.65
C LYS A 106 -5.64 5.45 20.77
N SER A 107 -5.82 6.24 19.71
CA SER A 107 -6.74 7.39 19.71
C SER A 107 -8.20 6.97 19.80
N LYS A 108 -8.57 5.83 19.20
CA LYS A 108 -9.90 5.23 19.36
C LYS A 108 -10.12 4.61 20.74
N THR A 109 -9.13 3.97 21.35
CA THR A 109 -9.22 3.48 22.73
C THR A 109 -9.29 4.63 23.73
N LEU A 110 -8.55 5.73 23.50
CA LEU A 110 -8.69 6.96 24.29
C LEU A 110 -10.11 7.53 24.17
N SER A 111 -10.72 7.51 22.98
CA SER A 111 -12.12 7.94 22.81
C SER A 111 -13.14 7.06 23.54
N PHE A 112 -12.85 5.77 23.79
CA PHE A 112 -13.72 4.90 24.58
C PHE A 112 -13.63 5.20 26.07
N ASN A 113 -12.42 5.47 26.59
CA ASN A 113 -12.27 5.88 28.00
C ASN A 113 -12.86 7.27 28.27
N GLU A 114 -12.76 8.22 27.32
CA GLU A 114 -13.43 9.53 27.40
C GLU A 114 -14.96 9.43 27.27
N LEU A 115 -15.48 8.39 26.60
CA LEU A 115 -16.91 8.07 26.57
C LEU A 115 -17.39 7.47 27.90
N MET A 116 -16.57 6.62 28.54
CA MET A 116 -16.87 6.04 29.85
C MET A 116 -16.78 7.07 31.00
N GLU A 117 -15.91 8.09 30.89
CA GLU A 117 -15.84 9.19 31.87
C GLU A 117 -16.95 10.25 31.70
N LYS A 118 -17.73 10.19 30.61
CA LYS A 118 -18.93 11.02 30.42
C LYS A 118 -20.25 10.34 30.80
N GLU A 119 -20.21 9.06 31.21
CA GLU A 119 -21.38 8.31 31.67
C GLU A 119 -21.45 8.16 33.21
N GLU A 120 -20.91 9.10 33.98
CA GLU A 120 -21.48 9.37 35.32
C GLU A 120 -22.74 10.24 35.16
N GLY A 121 -23.83 9.65 34.65
CA GLY A 121 -25.11 10.35 34.60
C GLY A 121 -26.14 9.90 33.57
N VAL A 122 -26.21 8.62 33.16
CA VAL A 122 -27.35 8.13 32.38
C VAL A 122 -27.87 6.79 32.92
N ASP A 123 -29.11 6.87 33.37
CA ASP A 123 -30.09 5.91 33.87
C ASP A 123 -29.98 4.44 33.36
N ASP A 124 -30.22 3.49 34.28
CA ASP A 124 -30.14 2.01 34.16
C ASP A 124 -31.18 1.38 33.22
N THR A 125 -31.63 2.08 32.18
CA THR A 125 -32.68 1.59 31.27
C THR A 125 -32.26 1.71 29.82
N LEU A 126 -31.44 0.76 29.34
CA LEU A 126 -31.47 0.29 27.93
C LEU A 126 -30.59 -0.97 27.74
N LEU A 127 -30.77 -1.96 28.62
CA LEU A 127 -30.30 -3.33 28.39
C LEU A 127 -31.35 -4.13 27.61
N ALA A 128 -31.57 -3.83 26.33
CA ALA A 128 -32.22 -4.77 25.42
C ALA A 128 -32.05 -4.33 23.95
N LEU A 129 -31.79 -5.33 23.08
CA LEU A 129 -31.93 -5.33 21.62
C LEU A 129 -30.67 -4.95 20.80
N SER A 130 -29.80 -5.94 20.60
CA SER A 130 -29.80 -6.68 19.32
C SER A 130 -28.83 -7.88 19.36
N LYS A 131 -29.37 -9.03 19.76
CA LYS A 131 -28.95 -10.31 19.18
C LYS A 131 -30.12 -10.77 18.30
N LYS A 132 -29.91 -10.77 16.99
CA LYS A 132 -30.49 -11.73 16.06
C LYS A 132 -29.45 -12.04 15.00
#